data_AF-A0A538QZ15-F1
#
_entry.id   AF-A0A538QZ15-F1
#
_cell.length_a   1.000
_cell.length_b   1.000
_cell.length_c   1.000
_cell.angle_alpha   90.00
_cell.angle_beta   90.00
_cell.angle_gamma   90.00
#
_symmetry.space_group_name_H-M   'P 1'
#
loop_
_entity.id
_entity.type
_entity.pdbx_description
1 polymer ?
#
loop_
_entity_poly.entity_id
_entity_poly.type
_entity_poly.pdbx_seq_one_letter_code
_entity_poly.pdbx_strand_id
1 'polypeptide(L)' 'MANPGARRGYLRVRLESDGEGTLGVRLTGEQGSAILRSMVAADGLAVVPPDTTIATGEGVEVIVLREVPARDV' A
#
# COMPACT_ATOMS: atom_id res chain seq x y z
N MET A 1 -9.61 3.54 1.23
CA MET A 1 -8.36 4.23 0.76
C MET A 1 -8.71 5.02 -0.49
N ALA A 2 -8.29 6.28 -0.63
CA ALA A 2 -8.71 7.12 -1.76
C ALA A 2 -7.51 7.76 -2.48
N ASN A 3 -7.62 7.88 -3.81
CA ASN A 3 -6.69 8.58 -4.68
C ASN A 3 -7.46 9.58 -5.57
N PRO A 4 -7.74 10.79 -5.08
CA PRO A 4 -8.44 11.81 -5.85
C PRO A 4 -7.54 12.45 -6.92
N GLY A 5 -8.14 12.85 -8.04
CA GLY A 5 -7.48 13.56 -9.13
C GLY A 5 -6.95 12.65 -10.23
N ALA A 6 -6.40 13.29 -11.26
CA ALA A 6 -6.12 12.66 -12.55
C ALA A 6 -4.89 11.72 -12.60
N ARG A 7 -4.15 11.57 -11.50
CA ARG A 7 -2.88 10.81 -11.49
C ARG A 7 -3.04 9.49 -10.76
N ARG A 8 -2.32 8.47 -11.22
CA ARG A 8 -2.14 7.22 -10.47
C ARG A 8 -1.43 7.51 -9.15
N GLY A 9 -2.02 7.06 -8.06
CA GLY A 9 -1.46 7.14 -6.72
C GLY A 9 -0.55 5.95 -6.44
N TYR A 10 0.59 6.24 -5.81
CA TYR A 10 1.46 5.24 -5.19
C TYR A 10 1.42 5.51 -3.68
N LEU A 11 0.41 4.93 -3.03
CA LEU A 11 0.10 5.22 -1.63
C LEU A 11 0.95 4.33 -0.74
N ARG A 12 1.62 4.92 0.25
CA ARG A 12 2.48 4.21 1.18
C ARG A 12 1.63 3.40 2.15
N VAL A 13 1.90 2.11 2.21
CA VAL A 13 1.15 1.17 3.04
C VAL A 13 2.07 0.30 3.89
N ARG A 14 1.53 -0.15 5.03
CA ARG A 14 2.05 -1.27 5.80
C ARG A 14 1.31 -2.54 5.42
N LEU A 15 2.05 -3.64 5.38
CA LEU A 15 1.50 -4.98 5.19
C LEU A 15 1.12 -5.53 6.57
N GLU A 16 -0.05 -6.14 6.69
CA GLU A 16 -0.52 -6.76 7.92
C GLU A 16 -0.97 -8.18 7.63
N SER A 17 -0.47 -9.15 8.38
CA SER A 17 -1.00 -10.51 8.35
C SER A 17 -2.22 -10.59 9.25
N ASP A 18 -3.30 -11.21 8.77
CA ASP A 18 -4.48 -11.51 9.59
C ASP A 18 -4.29 -12.76 10.47
N GLY A 19 -3.15 -13.46 10.34
CA GLY A 19 -2.88 -14.72 11.05
C GLY A 19 -3.51 -15.96 10.40
N GLU A 20 -4.40 -15.78 9.43
CA GLU A 20 -5.04 -16.85 8.63
C GLU A 20 -4.38 -17.01 7.25
N GLY A 21 -3.32 -16.25 6.98
CA GLY A 21 -2.52 -16.32 5.77
C GLY A 21 -2.92 -15.31 4.70
N THR A 22 -3.87 -14.41 4.99
CA THR A 22 -4.18 -13.29 4.10
C THR A 22 -3.35 -12.07 4.49
N LEU A 23 -2.87 -11.37 3.47
CA LEU A 23 -2.14 -10.13 3.65
C LEU A 23 -3.09 -8.95 3.41
N GLY A 24 -3.39 -8.23 4.48
CA GLY A 24 -4.07 -6.93 4.43
C GLY A 24 -3.08 -5.77 4.28
N VAL A 25 -3.60 -4.58 3.98
CA VAL A 25 -2.81 -3.35 3.97
C VAL A 25 -3.50 -2.20 4.66
N ARG A 26 -2.70 -1.33 5.29
CA ARG A 26 -3.16 -0.04 5.85
C ARG A 26 -2.24 1.10 5.44
N LEU A 27 -2.79 2.30 5.24
CA LEU A 27 -1.98 3.48 4.91
C LEU A 27 -1.02 3.81 6.05
N THR A 28 0.16 4.35 5.73
CA THR A 28 1.14 4.83 6.73
C THR A 28 0.74 6.17 7.39
N GLY A 29 -0.49 6.63 7.16
CA GLY A 29 -0.98 7.95 7.56
C GLY A 29 -1.05 8.92 6.38
N GLU A 30 -0.74 10.19 6.64
CA GLU A 30 -0.77 11.26 5.62
C GLU A 30 0.14 10.96 4.43
N GLN A 31 -0.35 11.27 3.22
CA GLN A 31 0.29 10.91 1.95
C GLN A 31 0.97 12.12 1.26
N GLY A 32 1.26 13.20 1.99
CA GLY A 32 2.04 14.31 1.44
C GLY A 32 3.45 13.84 1.02
N SER A 33 3.97 14.34 -0.11
CA SER A 33 5.31 13.96 -0.59
C SER A 33 6.44 14.51 0.30
N ALA A 34 6.22 15.62 1.00
CA ALA A 34 7.17 16.19 1.96
C ALA A 34 7.28 15.38 3.27
N ILE A 35 6.44 14.36 3.47
CA ILE A 35 6.34 13.61 4.72
C ILE A 35 7.20 12.34 4.62
N LEU A 36 8.53 12.46 4.70
CA LEU A 36 9.43 11.32 4.53
C LEU A 36 9.21 10.19 5.55
N ARG A 37 8.75 10.50 6.78
CA ARG A 37 8.39 9.49 7.79
C ARG A 37 7.39 8.45 7.28
N SER A 38 6.53 8.82 6.32
CA SER A 38 5.54 7.93 5.72
C SER A 38 6.17 6.86 4.83
N MET A 39 7.34 7.13 4.24
CA MET A 39 8.12 6.17 3.46
C MET A 39 8.92 5.23 4.36
N VAL A 40 9.55 5.75 5.42
CA VAL A 40 10.28 4.92 6.40
C VAL A 40 9.36 3.87 7.04
N ALA A 41 8.09 4.22 7.22
CA ALA A 41 7.06 3.36 7.76
C ALA A 41 6.42 2.39 6.75
N ALA A 42 6.74 2.48 5.46
CA ALA A 42 6.05 1.74 4.41
C ALA A 42 6.72 0.40 4.12
N ASP A 43 5.91 -0.64 4.05
CA ASP A 43 6.31 -1.96 3.54
C ASP A 43 6.11 -2.06 2.01
N GLY A 44 5.23 -1.21 1.47
CA GLY A 44 4.83 -1.24 0.06
C GLY A 44 4.19 0.04 -0.44
N LEU A 45 3.96 0.09 -1.75
CA LEU A 45 3.21 1.13 -2.44
C LEU A 45 1.97 0.51 -3.07
N ALA A 46 0.79 0.86 -2.57
CA ALA A 46 -0.48 0.52 -3.19
C ALA A 46 -0.66 1.34 -4.47
N VAL A 47 -0.92 0.64 -5.58
CA VAL A 47 -1.06 1.24 -6.91
C VAL A 47 -2.54 1.52 -7.17
N VAL A 48 -2.94 2.78 -7.07
CA VAL A 48 -4.36 3.19 -7.12
C VAL A 48 -4.62 4.03 -8.37
N PRO A 49 -5.58 3.67 -9.24
CA PRO A 49 -5.93 4.48 -10.41
C PRO A 49 -6.41 5.89 -10.03
N PRO A 50 -6.42 6.84 -11.00
CA PRO A 50 -7.05 8.15 -10.83
C PRO A 50 -8.50 8.06 -10.33
N ASP A 51 -8.95 9.05 -9.58
CA ASP A 51 -10.33 9.22 -9.09
C ASP A 51 -10.96 7.95 -8.49
N THR A 52 -10.16 7.16 -7.76
CA THR A 52 -10.56 5.85 -7.25
C THR A 52 -10.58 5.84 -5.72
N THR A 53 -11.61 5.21 -5.16
CA THR A 53 -11.67 4.84 -3.74
C THR A 53 -11.78 3.32 -3.63
N ILE A 54 -10.82 2.71 -2.96
CA ILE A 54 -10.78 1.29 -2.65
C ILE A 54 -11.43 1.06 -1.30
N ALA A 55 -12.45 0.20 -1.25
CA ALA A 55 -13.18 -0.14 -0.04
C ALA A 55 -12.38 -1.11 0.86
N THR A 56 -12.73 -1.18 2.14
CA THR A 56 -12.18 -2.22 3.02
C THR A 56 -12.61 -3.59 2.51
N GLY A 57 -11.64 -4.52 2.40
CA GLY A 57 -11.87 -5.88 1.87
C GLY A 57 -11.72 -5.99 0.36
N GLU A 58 -11.61 -4.86 -0.36
CA GLU A 58 -11.31 -4.85 -1.77
C GLU A 58 -9.80 -5.07 -2.00
N GLY A 59 -9.47 -5.87 -3.02
CA GLY A 59 -8.09 -6.15 -3.39
C GLY A 59 -7.39 -4.93 -3.98
N VAL A 60 -6.09 -4.81 -3.74
CA VAL A 60 -5.24 -3.75 -4.30
C VAL A 60 -3.89 -4.31 -4.69
N GLU A 61 -3.36 -3.86 -5.81
CA GLU A 61 -1.99 -4.17 -6.23
C GLU A 61 -0.99 -3.40 -5.37
N VAL A 62 0.04 -4.10 -4.87
CA VAL A 62 1.07 -3.51 -4.01
C VAL A 62 2.45 -3.84 -4.56
N ILE A 63 3.24 -2.80 -4.81
CA ILE A 63 4.68 -2.94 -5.06
C ILE A 63 5.35 -3.05 -3.69
N VAL A 64 5.92 -4.21 -3.37
CA VAL A 64 6.62 -4.43 -2.11
C VAL A 64 7.99 -3.75 -2.14
N LEU A 65 8.35 -3.02 -1.08
CA LEU A 65 9.59 -2.24 -0.98
C LEU A 65 10.73 -2.99 -0.29
N ARG A 66 10.42 -4.09 0.40
CA ARG A 66 11.39 -5.00 1.00
C ARG A 66 11.65 -6.18 0.09
N GLU A 67 12.81 -6.80 0.27
CA GLU A 67 13.10 -8.10 -0.34
C GLU A 67 12.05 -9.11 0.13
N VAL A 68 11.36 -9.73 -0.84
CA VAL A 68 10.51 -10.89 -0.58
C VAL A 68 11.43 -12.10 -0.69
N PRO A 69 11.64 -12.87 0.38
CA PRO A 69 12.46 -14.08 0.31
C PRO A 69 11.99 -14.94 -0.87
N ALA A 70 12.91 -15.41 -1.69
CA ALA A 70 12.58 -16.35 -2.75
C ALA A 70 11.80 -17.51 -2.12
N ARG A 71 10.66 -17.88 -2.73
CA ARG A 71 9.96 -19.09 -2.32
C ARG A 71 10.92 -20.26 -2.58
N ASP A 72 11.24 -21.01 -1.53
CA ASP A 72 11.90 -22.31 -1.69
C ASP A 72 10.98 -23.17 -2.58
N VAL A 73 11.42 -23.45 -3.81
CA VAL A 73 10.75 -24.35 -4.76
C VAL A 73 11.28 -25.75 -4.57
#